data_AF-A0A9D5PG82-F1
#
_entry.id   AF-A0A9D5PG82-F1
#
_cell.length_a   1.000
_cell.length_b   1.000
_cell.length_c   1.000
_cell.angle_alpha   90.00
_cell.angle_beta   90.00
_cell.angle_gamma   90.00
#
_symmetry.space_group_name_H-M   'P 1'
#
loop_
_entity.id
_entity.type
_entity.pdbx_description
1 polymer ?
#
loop_
_entity_poly.entity_id
_entity_poly.type
_entity_poly.pdbx_seq_one_letter_code
_entity_poly.pdbx_strand_id
1 'polypeptide(L)'
;MQTSMIQVQEYFRCHLQRRSWQQLPQDTQHAAVKMAEEDIMLALGCNDLDTGDLLIFCAVCEQALFLAMAEAQVQSRPQQHGNLKSETIEGVGKREYYEPAASATAARNIAVGQLSPRSELFLSRLPAFGKAVFSRG
;
A
#
# COMPACT_ATOMS: atom_id res chain seq x y z
N MET A 1 -1.02 -18.38 -7.20
CA MET A 1 -2.50 -18.33 -7.35
C MET A 1 -2.97 -16.89 -7.10
N GLN A 2 -3.95 -16.34 -7.84
CA GLN A 2 -4.48 -15.00 -7.57
C GLN A 2 -5.54 -15.02 -6.45
N THR A 3 -5.53 -14.02 -5.56
CA THR A 3 -6.49 -13.87 -4.47
C THR A 3 -7.90 -13.60 -5.02
N SER A 4 -8.87 -14.43 -4.63
CA SER A 4 -10.26 -14.26 -5.07
C SER A 4 -10.94 -13.11 -4.31
N MET A 5 -11.54 -12.18 -5.05
CA MET A 5 -12.31 -11.08 -4.44
C MET A 5 -13.52 -11.55 -3.62
N ILE A 6 -14.08 -12.72 -3.93
CA ILE A 6 -15.15 -13.32 -3.13
C ILE A 6 -14.62 -13.69 -1.74
N GLN A 7 -13.43 -14.30 -1.69
CA GLN A 7 -12.79 -14.64 -0.42
C GLN A 7 -12.40 -13.39 0.37
N VAL A 8 -11.88 -12.36 -0.30
CA VAL A 8 -11.57 -11.05 0.32
C VAL A 8 -12.83 -10.42 0.94
N GLN A 9 -13.96 -10.44 0.22
CA GLN A 9 -15.22 -9.94 0.76
C GLN A 9 -15.68 -10.75 1.98
N GLU A 10 -15.52 -12.07 1.97
CA GLU A 10 -15.86 -12.92 3.11
C GLU A 10 -14.96 -12.64 4.31
N TYR A 11 -13.65 -12.44 4.10
CA TYR A 11 -12.72 -11.99 5.14
C TYR A 11 -13.22 -10.70 5.80
N PHE A 12 -13.53 -9.69 4.99
CA PHE A 12 -14.01 -8.40 5.50
C PHE A 12 -15.42 -8.47 6.09
N ARG A 13 -16.24 -9.48 5.80
CA ARG A 13 -17.58 -9.64 6.39
C ARG A 13 -17.53 -9.67 7.93
N CYS A 14 -16.48 -10.27 8.48
CA CYS A 14 -16.24 -10.43 9.92
C CYS A 14 -15.18 -9.45 10.47
N HIS A 15 -14.63 -8.57 9.63
CA HIS A 15 -13.55 -7.67 10.02
C HIS A 15 -14.06 -6.36 10.64
N LEU A 16 -13.34 -5.80 11.62
CA LEU A 16 -13.74 -4.56 12.30
C LEU A 16 -13.78 -3.35 11.35
N GLN A 17 -12.92 -3.34 10.33
CA GLN A 17 -12.83 -2.28 9.32
C GLN A 17 -13.71 -2.55 8.08
N ARG A 18 -14.69 -3.46 8.18
CA ARG A 18 -15.61 -3.79 7.07
C ARG A 18 -16.22 -2.56 6.42
N ARG A 19 -16.74 -1.62 7.22
CA ARG A 19 -17.44 -0.43 6.70
C ARG A 19 -16.50 0.44 5.87
N SER A 20 -15.31 0.70 6.39
CA SER A 20 -14.25 1.45 5.71
C SER A 20 -13.88 0.79 4.37
N TRP A 21 -13.71 -0.54 4.37
CA TRP A 21 -13.44 -1.29 3.14
C TRP A 21 -14.58 -1.18 2.12
N GLN A 22 -15.83 -1.40 2.55
CA GLN A 22 -17.01 -1.38 1.68
C GLN A 22 -17.32 -0.02 1.07
N GLN A 23 -16.84 1.07 1.67
CA GLN A 23 -17.02 2.42 1.14
C GLN A 23 -16.03 2.76 0.01
N LEU A 24 -14.97 1.96 -0.16
CA LEU A 24 -14.01 2.16 -1.23
C LEU A 24 -14.61 1.77 -2.59
N PRO A 25 -14.26 2.49 -3.66
CA PRO A 25 -14.54 2.04 -5.02
C PRO A 25 -14.00 0.63 -5.27
N GLN A 26 -14.72 -0.16 -6.07
CA GLN A 26 -14.31 -1.53 -6.38
C GLN A 26 -12.91 -1.55 -7.04
N ASP A 27 -12.63 -0.61 -7.93
CA ASP A 27 -11.31 -0.50 -8.57
C ASP A 27 -10.18 -0.27 -7.55
N THR A 28 -10.42 0.55 -6.52
CA THR A 28 -9.48 0.78 -5.42
C THR A 28 -9.26 -0.48 -4.60
N GLN A 29 -10.32 -1.24 -4.30
CA GLN A 29 -10.20 -2.51 -3.59
C GLN A 29 -9.36 -3.51 -4.38
N HIS A 30 -9.63 -3.67 -5.68
CA HIS A 30 -8.89 -4.57 -6.55
C HIS A 30 -7.41 -4.16 -6.67
N ALA A 31 -7.14 -2.87 -6.87
CA ALA A 31 -5.78 -2.35 -6.94
C ALA A 31 -5.03 -2.59 -5.63
N ALA A 32 -5.67 -2.34 -4.48
CA ALA A 32 -5.09 -2.55 -3.17
C ALA A 32 -4.76 -4.02 -2.90
N VAL A 33 -5.64 -4.96 -3.28
CA VAL A 33 -5.37 -6.40 -3.18
C VAL A 33 -4.18 -6.79 -4.04
N LYS A 34 -4.11 -6.32 -5.29
CA LYS A 34 -3.00 -6.64 -6.19
C LYS A 34 -1.66 -6.10 -5.67
N MET A 35 -1.63 -4.85 -5.22
CA MET A 35 -0.42 -4.26 -4.62
C MET A 35 -0.02 -5.00 -3.33
N ALA A 36 -1.00 -5.42 -2.54
CA ALA A 36 -0.74 -6.23 -1.35
C ALA A 36 -0.12 -7.58 -1.69
N GLU A 37 -0.58 -8.28 -2.73
CA GLU A 37 0.07 -9.51 -3.19
C GLU A 37 1.54 -9.27 -3.57
N GLU A 38 1.82 -8.19 -4.31
CA GLU A 38 3.17 -7.81 -4.69
C GLU A 38 4.07 -7.52 -3.48
N ASP A 39 3.57 -6.76 -2.50
CA ASP A 39 4.29 -6.49 -1.25
C ASP A 39 4.59 -7.76 -0.44
N ILE A 40 3.62 -8.67 -0.36
CA ILE A 40 3.78 -9.93 0.38
C ILE A 40 4.74 -10.88 -0.35
N MET A 41 4.69 -10.95 -1.69
CA MET A 41 5.67 -11.70 -2.51
C MET A 41 7.09 -11.18 -2.28
N LEU A 42 7.27 -9.85 -2.33
CA LEU A 42 8.55 -9.20 -2.07
C LEU A 42 9.05 -9.52 -0.66
N ALA A 43 8.18 -9.49 0.34
CA ALA A 43 8.54 -9.77 1.72
C ALA A 43 8.93 -11.24 1.97
N LEU A 44 8.29 -12.18 1.26
CA LEU A 44 8.61 -13.60 1.33
C LEU A 44 9.75 -14.02 0.40
N GLY A 45 10.16 -13.15 -0.53
CA GLY A 45 11.18 -13.44 -1.53
C GLY A 45 10.74 -14.51 -2.54
N CYS A 46 9.44 -14.55 -2.87
CA CYS A 46 8.87 -15.53 -3.80
C CYS A 46 8.25 -14.85 -5.04
N ASN A 47 8.05 -15.64 -6.10
CA ASN A 47 7.46 -15.17 -7.37
C ASN A 47 5.97 -15.50 -7.50
N ASP A 48 5.44 -16.33 -6.60
CA ASP A 48 4.01 -16.68 -6.55
C ASP A 48 3.59 -16.86 -5.09
N LEU A 49 2.32 -16.54 -4.80
CA LEU A 49 1.71 -16.75 -3.49
C LEU A 49 0.80 -17.96 -3.52
N ASP A 50 0.94 -18.80 -2.49
CA ASP A 50 -0.07 -19.78 -2.13
C ASP A 50 -1.10 -19.11 -1.22
N THR A 51 -2.13 -18.53 -1.83
CA THR A 51 -3.26 -17.92 -1.12
C THR A 51 -4.22 -18.96 -0.53
N GLY A 52 -3.92 -20.26 -0.68
CA GLY A 52 -4.53 -21.34 0.10
C GLY A 52 -4.02 -21.39 1.56
N ASP A 53 -2.83 -20.85 1.84
CA ASP A 53 -2.36 -20.66 3.20
C ASP A 53 -3.11 -19.49 3.86
N LEU A 54 -3.83 -19.80 4.94
CA LEU A 54 -4.64 -18.83 5.66
C LEU A 54 -3.83 -17.64 6.18
N LEU A 55 -2.57 -17.85 6.61
CA LEU A 55 -1.73 -16.78 7.12
C LEU A 55 -1.30 -15.82 6.00
N ILE A 56 -0.95 -16.36 4.82
CA ILE A 56 -0.62 -15.56 3.64
C ILE A 56 -1.87 -14.78 3.20
N PHE A 57 -3.02 -15.44 3.10
CA PHE A 57 -4.27 -14.81 2.72
C PHE A 57 -4.67 -13.67 3.68
N CYS A 58 -4.59 -13.89 5.00
CA CYS A 58 -4.84 -12.84 5.99
C CYS A 58 -3.84 -11.69 5.88
N ALA A 59 -2.55 -11.99 5.64
CA ALA A 59 -1.53 -10.96 5.47
C ALA A 59 -1.79 -10.07 4.24
N VAL A 60 -2.22 -10.65 3.12
CA VAL A 60 -2.64 -9.93 1.91
C VAL A 60 -3.84 -9.04 2.21
N CYS A 61 -4.87 -9.55 2.89
CA CYS A 61 -6.07 -8.76 3.21
C CYS A 61 -5.74 -7.55 4.12
N GLU A 62 -4.90 -7.74 5.13
CA GLU A 62 -4.49 -6.64 6.02
C GLU A 62 -3.60 -5.62 5.30
N GLN A 63 -2.73 -6.07 4.40
CA GLN A 63 -1.90 -5.17 3.61
C GLN A 63 -2.76 -4.36 2.64
N ALA A 64 -3.74 -5.00 2.00
CA ALA A 64 -4.67 -4.34 1.11
C ALA A 64 -5.47 -3.25 1.83
N LEU A 65 -5.95 -3.54 3.05
CA LEU A 65 -6.63 -2.55 3.87
C LEU A 65 -5.71 -1.38 4.21
N PHE A 66 -4.46 -1.64 4.61
CA PHE A 66 -3.48 -0.62 4.94
C PHE A 66 -3.20 0.32 3.75
N LEU A 67 -2.92 -0.26 2.58
CA LEU A 67 -2.68 0.49 1.34
C LEU A 67 -3.88 1.34 0.94
N ALA A 68 -5.09 0.76 0.98
CA ALA A 68 -6.31 1.46 0.60
C ALA A 68 -6.64 2.62 1.56
N MET A 69 -6.41 2.44 2.87
CA MET A 69 -6.62 3.50 3.85
C MET A 69 -5.58 4.62 3.72
N ALA A 70 -4.32 4.29 3.42
CA ALA A 70 -3.29 5.28 3.15
C ALA A 70 -3.65 6.11 1.91
N GLU A 71 -4.13 5.48 0.83
CA GLU A 71 -4.57 6.19 -0.37
C GLU A 71 -5.76 7.11 -0.10
N ALA A 72 -6.78 6.64 0.64
CA ALA A 72 -7.94 7.45 1.01
C ALA A 72 -7.55 8.68 1.86
N GLN A 73 -6.53 8.56 2.71
CA GLN A 73 -5.99 9.69 3.48
C GLN A 73 -5.25 10.71 2.59
N VAL A 74 -4.53 10.24 1.57
CA VAL A 74 -3.88 11.13 0.60
C VAL A 74 -4.92 11.90 -0.20
N GLN A 75 -6.01 11.25 -0.63
CA GLN A 75 -7.07 11.89 -1.40
C GLN A 75 -7.93 12.88 -0.58
N SER A 76 -8.05 12.66 0.73
CA SER A 76 -8.84 13.52 1.62
C SER A 76 -8.06 14.71 2.20
N ARG A 77 -6.73 14.75 2.05
CA ARG A 77 -5.96 15.97 2.34
C ARG A 77 -6.27 17.03 1.28
N PRO A 78 -6.65 18.27 1.67
CA PRO A 78 -6.70 19.36 0.70
C PRO A 78 -5.33 19.44 0.05
N GLN A 79 -5.29 19.43 -1.30
CA GLN A 79 -4.07 19.63 -2.07
C GLN A 79 -3.40 20.92 -1.56
N GLN A 80 -2.45 20.77 -0.65
CA GLN A 80 -1.46 21.80 -0.40
C GLN A 80 -0.70 21.87 -1.71
N HIS A 81 -1.11 22.84 -2.52
CA HIS A 81 -0.47 23.12 -3.79
C HIS A 81 1.01 23.26 -3.45
N GLY A 82 1.83 22.38 -4.04
CA GLY A 82 3.26 22.43 -3.89
C GLY A 82 3.75 23.85 -4.04
N ASN A 83 4.73 24.27 -3.23
CA ASN A 83 5.26 25.62 -3.28
C ASN A 83 5.66 25.93 -4.73
N LEU A 84 4.88 26.80 -5.39
CA LEU A 84 5.16 27.24 -6.75
C LEU A 84 6.44 28.09 -6.67
N LYS A 85 7.57 27.48 -6.99
CA LYS A 85 8.82 28.21 -7.17
C LYS A 85 8.84 28.75 -8.59
N SER A 86 8.79 30.07 -8.72
CA SER A 86 9.09 30.75 -9.97
C SER A 86 10.44 31.45 -9.82
N GLU A 87 11.39 31.09 -10.69
CA GLU A 87 12.62 31.84 -10.87
C GLU A 87 12.51 32.66 -12.15
N THR A 88 12.83 33.95 -12.07
CA THR A 88 12.87 34.85 -13.22
C THR A 88 14.34 35.16 -13.51
N ILE A 89 14.82 34.76 -14.69
CA ILE A 89 16.19 35.06 -15.13
C ILE A 89 16.11 36.21 -16.14
N GLU A 90 16.70 37.36 -15.81
CA GLU A 90 16.74 38.51 -16.72
C GLU A 90 17.42 38.16 -18.04
N GLY A 91 16.70 38.40 -19.15
CA GLY A 91 17.17 38.12 -20.51
C GLY A 91 16.90 36.71 -21.05
N VAL A 92 16.42 35.76 -20.23
CA VAL A 92 16.23 34.35 -20.62
C VAL A 92 14.77 33.87 -20.50
N GLY A 93 13.96 34.55 -19.68
CA GLY A 93 12.53 34.26 -19.51
C GLY A 93 12.20 33.63 -18.14
N LYS A 94 10.91 33.35 -17.93
CA LYS A 94 10.38 32.80 -16.67
C LYS A 94 10.27 31.28 -16.76
N ARG A 95 10.72 30.57 -15.73
CA ARG A 95 10.52 29.11 -15.62
C ARG A 95 9.77 28.80 -14.33
N GLU A 96 8.62 28.15 -14.47
CA GLU A 96 7.75 27.74 -13.36
C GLU A 96 7.83 26.22 -13.22
N TYR A 97 8.11 25.74 -12.02
CA TYR A 97 8.10 24.33 -11.71
C TYR A 97 7.23 24.04 -10.50
N TYR A 98 6.55 22.89 -10.58
CA TYR A 98 5.75 22.37 -9.49
C TYR A 98 6.59 21.38 -8.67
N GLU A 99 7.03 21.77 -7.48
CA GLU A 99 7.60 20.83 -6.51
C GLU A 99 6.43 20.22 -5.70
N PRO A 100 6.10 18.93 -5.84
CA PRO A 100 5.10 18.32 -4.98
C PRO A 100 5.57 18.44 -3.52
N ALA A 101 4.70 18.95 -2.64
CA ALA A 101 5.01 19.14 -1.23
C ALA A 101 5.53 17.83 -0.64
N ALA A 102 6.69 17.88 0.05
CA ALA A 102 7.37 16.72 0.62
C ALA A 102 6.46 15.81 1.48
N SER A 103 5.37 16.35 2.01
CA SER A 103 4.30 15.65 2.75
C SER A 103 3.51 14.63 1.90
N ALA A 104 3.18 14.96 0.65
CA ALA A 104 2.43 14.07 -0.24
C ALA A 104 3.30 12.94 -0.78
N THR A 105 4.56 13.25 -1.08
CA THR A 105 5.57 12.27 -1.49
C THR A 105 5.95 11.36 -0.31
N ALA A 106 6.09 11.90 0.90
CA ALA A 106 6.35 11.11 2.10
C ALA A 106 5.19 10.16 2.44
N ALA A 107 3.92 10.61 2.39
CA ALA A 107 2.77 9.74 2.66
C ALA A 107 2.62 8.61 1.64
N ARG A 108 2.86 8.90 0.33
CA ARG A 108 2.94 7.86 -0.70
C ARG A 108 4.14 6.92 -0.47
N ASN A 109 5.29 7.45 -0.08
CA ASN A 109 6.51 6.66 0.16
C ASN A 109 6.48 5.86 1.46
N ILE A 110 5.64 6.22 2.44
CA ILE A 110 5.49 5.47 3.70
C ILE A 110 4.72 4.16 3.46
N ALA A 111 3.75 4.15 2.53
CA ALA A 111 2.99 2.94 2.25
C ALA A 111 3.71 1.99 1.27
N VAL A 112 4.48 2.53 0.32
CA VAL A 112 5.16 1.73 -0.71
C VAL A 112 6.37 1.02 -0.10
N GLY A 113 6.26 -0.30 0.07
CA GLY A 113 7.33 -1.15 0.59
C GLY A 113 7.33 -1.33 2.12
N GLN A 114 6.37 -0.75 2.84
CA GLN A 114 6.15 -1.04 4.26
C GLN A 114 4.96 -2.00 4.42
N LEU A 115 5.17 -3.09 5.15
CA LEU A 115 4.08 -3.99 5.52
C LEU A 115 3.24 -3.41 6.65
N SER A 116 1.94 -3.70 6.62
CA SER A 116 1.06 -3.37 7.73
C SER A 116 1.50 -4.15 8.97
N PRO A 117 1.39 -3.58 10.18
CA PRO A 117 1.77 -4.30 11.40
C PRO A 117 1.04 -5.64 11.58
N ARG A 118 -0.19 -5.77 11.07
CA ARG A 118 -0.93 -7.03 11.09
C ARG A 118 -0.45 -8.02 10.04
N SER A 119 -0.09 -7.55 8.85
CA SER A 119 0.52 -8.40 7.84
C SER A 119 1.83 -8.98 8.35
N GLU A 120 2.70 -8.16 8.95
CA GLU A 120 3.93 -8.63 9.60
C GLU A 120 3.65 -9.67 10.68
N LEU A 121 2.62 -9.46 11.51
CA LEU A 121 2.23 -10.42 12.53
C LEU A 121 1.85 -11.77 11.92
N PHE A 122 1.05 -11.80 10.86
CA PHE A 122 0.67 -13.05 10.20
C PHE A 122 1.87 -13.73 9.54
N LEU A 123 2.69 -12.97 8.83
CA LEU A 123 3.87 -13.52 8.18
C LEU A 123 4.90 -14.02 9.20
N SER A 124 5.06 -13.40 10.37
CA SER A 124 5.95 -13.87 11.45
C SER A 124 5.63 -15.26 11.98
N ARG A 125 4.43 -15.78 11.68
CA ARG A 125 4.02 -17.15 12.03
C ARG A 125 4.40 -18.17 10.95
N LEU A 126 4.84 -17.73 9.77
CA LEU A 126 5.31 -18.59 8.70
C LEU A 126 6.77 -19.00 8.94
N PRO A 127 7.13 -20.28 8.75
CA PRO A 127 8.51 -20.75 8.91
C PRO A 127 9.53 -20.08 7.97
N ALA A 128 9.07 -19.53 6.85
CA ALA A 128 9.90 -18.91 5.83
C ALA A 128 10.16 -17.40 6.09
N PHE A 129 9.32 -16.75 6.90
CA PHE A 129 9.41 -15.32 7.13
C PHE A 129 10.52 -14.98 8.14
N GLY A 130 11.31 -13.95 7.83
CA GLY A 130 12.46 -13.53 8.64
C GLY A 130 13.82 -14.07 8.19
N LYS A 131 13.90 -15.09 7.32
CA LYS A 131 15.18 -15.49 6.70
C LYS A 131 15.67 -14.50 5.63
N ALA A 132 14.76 -13.74 5.01
CA ALA A 132 15.07 -12.77 3.95
C ALA A 132 15.36 -11.35 4.48
N VAL A 133 14.87 -11.00 5.67
CA VAL A 133 14.92 -9.61 6.19
C VAL A 133 16.32 -9.25 6.73
N PHE A 134 17.17 -10.23 7.05
CA PHE A 134 18.52 -9.99 7.60
C PHE A 134 19.65 -9.93 6.56
N SER A 135 19.35 -9.97 5.26
CA SER A 135 20.39 -9.98 4.20
C SER A 135 20.71 -8.60 3.60
N ARG A 136 20.15 -7.50 4.14
CA ARG A 136 20.58 -6.13 3.80
C ARG A 136 21.57 -5.62 4.85
N GLY A 137 22.79 -6.15 4.79
CA GLY A 137 23.98 -5.61 5.46
C GLY A 137 24.98 -5.13 4.43
#